data_AF-A0A9Q3QHQ8-F1
#
_entry.id   AF-A0A9Q3QHQ8-F1
#
_cell.length_a   1.000
_cell.length_b   1.000
_cell.length_c   1.000
_cell.angle_alpha   90.00
_cell.angle_beta   90.00
_cell.angle_gamma   90.00
#
_symmetry.space_group_name_H-M   'P 1'
#
loop_
_entity.id
_entity.type
_entity.pdbx_description
1 polymer ?
#
loop_
_entity_poly.entity_id
_entity_poly.type
_entity_poly.pdbx_seq_one_letter_code
_entity_poly.pdbx_strand_id
1 'polypeptide(L)'
;MSEDVRKYFTTGEFAKLCHVKKQTLFHYDEIGLLSPEIKKANGYRYYSYHQFELFQVIGLFKEVGVPLKQIKPLLTDKTPEGIITLLKEKSSEIESKIKKLEHLQRMIQTKVKLTEQALETDFSSVSLQRLDEETLMIGRPVLHLPERQYTAAISELIRYMRVHELDQGHPVGGLFAREQILKKEFYNYTHFYMKTEEGIENRDLHIKPKGLYAVGYQIGDEAEAAYRSIMQFIEEYGLEMGDYAYEEYMLDEVVADGFDNQITRIQLQVRNR
;
A
#
# COMPACT_ATOMS: atom_id res chain seq x y z
N MET A 1 54.85 -2.26 36.80
CA MET A 1 54.27 -2.43 35.46
C MET A 1 52.93 -3.15 35.58
N SER A 2 51.84 -2.47 35.94
CA SER A 2 50.53 -3.13 36.14
C SER A 2 49.36 -2.16 36.32
N GLU A 3 49.19 -1.16 35.45
CA GLU A 3 48.00 -0.27 35.53
C GLU A 3 47.27 0.03 34.20
N ASP A 4 47.88 -0.20 33.02
CA ASP A 4 47.24 0.17 31.73
C ASP A 4 46.35 -0.91 31.07
N VAL A 5 46.31 -2.14 31.59
CA VAL A 5 45.55 -3.25 30.95
C VAL A 5 44.03 -3.13 31.16
N ARG A 6 43.55 -2.28 32.08
CA ARG A 6 42.10 -2.09 32.33
C ARG A 6 41.38 -1.21 31.29
N LYS A 7 42.09 -0.63 30.32
CA LYS A 7 41.50 0.27 29.29
C LYS A 7 41.20 -0.42 27.95
N TYR A 8 41.61 -1.67 27.79
CA TYR A 8 41.63 -2.33 26.49
C TYR A 8 41.04 -3.74 26.54
N PHE A 9 40.22 -4.05 25.54
CA PHE A 9 39.65 -5.36 25.30
C PHE A 9 40.50 -6.11 24.26
N THR A 10 40.77 -7.39 24.49
CA THR A 10 41.25 -8.28 23.42
C THR A 10 40.19 -8.39 22.32
N THR A 11 40.57 -8.85 21.12
CA THR A 11 39.61 -9.09 20.03
C THR A 11 38.43 -9.97 20.45
N GLY A 12 38.66 -10.95 21.33
CA GLY A 12 37.59 -11.82 21.83
C GLY A 12 36.62 -11.12 22.77
N GLU A 13 37.15 -10.33 23.71
CA GLU A 13 36.33 -9.56 24.64
C GLU A 13 35.53 -8.48 23.91
N PHE A 14 36.17 -7.76 22.97
CA PHE A 14 35.49 -6.74 22.17
C PHE A 14 34.44 -7.35 21.24
N ALA A 15 34.74 -8.48 20.59
CA ALA A 15 33.75 -9.18 19.76
C ALA A 15 32.53 -9.63 20.58
N LYS A 16 32.76 -10.12 21.80
CA LYS A 16 31.69 -10.50 22.73
C LYS A 16 30.86 -9.29 23.16
N LEU A 17 31.52 -8.17 23.49
CA LEU A 17 30.86 -6.91 23.84
C LEU A 17 29.99 -6.38 22.69
N CYS A 18 30.49 -6.47 21.47
CA CYS A 18 29.79 -6.03 20.26
C CYS A 18 28.82 -7.07 19.68
N HIS A 19 28.65 -8.23 20.33
CA HIS A 19 27.82 -9.34 19.83
C HIS A 19 28.13 -9.80 18.39
N VAL A 20 29.41 -9.81 18.01
CA VAL A 20 29.88 -10.28 16.70
C VAL A 20 30.94 -11.37 16.80
N LYS A 21 31.24 -11.99 15.66
CA LYS A 21 32.36 -12.94 15.56
C LYS A 21 33.69 -12.17 15.45
N LYS A 22 34.79 -12.75 15.94
CA LYS A 22 36.13 -12.16 15.79
C LYS A 22 36.48 -11.85 14.32
N GLN A 23 36.02 -12.69 13.39
CA GLN A 23 36.17 -12.50 11.96
C GLN A 23 35.60 -11.17 11.45
N THR A 24 34.51 -10.67 12.04
CA THR A 24 33.94 -9.37 11.68
C THR A 24 34.92 -8.23 12.01
N LEU A 25 35.57 -8.29 13.17
CA LEU A 25 36.57 -7.30 13.57
C LEU A 25 37.85 -7.39 12.73
N PHE A 26 38.28 -8.60 12.36
CA PHE A 26 39.39 -8.77 11.42
C PHE A 26 39.06 -8.19 10.05
N HIS A 27 37.86 -8.45 9.53
CA HIS A 27 37.42 -7.87 8.27
C HIS A 27 37.36 -6.33 8.32
N TYR A 28 36.82 -5.76 9.40
CA TYR A 28 36.76 -4.31 9.57
C TYR A 28 38.16 -3.67 9.69
N ASP A 29 39.11 -4.37 10.31
CA ASP A 29 40.51 -3.96 10.35
C ASP A 29 41.17 -4.03 8.97
N GLU A 30 40.93 -5.11 8.20
CA GLU A 30 41.46 -5.30 6.84
C GLU A 30 41.01 -4.20 5.87
N ILE A 31 39.74 -3.82 5.91
CA ILE A 31 39.21 -2.71 5.07
C ILE A 31 39.51 -1.33 5.67
N GLY A 32 40.09 -1.28 6.88
CA GLY A 32 40.41 -0.06 7.63
C GLY A 32 39.18 0.73 8.05
N LEU A 33 38.04 0.07 8.27
CA LEU A 33 36.81 0.66 8.78
C LEU A 33 36.84 0.81 10.31
N LEU A 34 37.41 -0.19 10.99
CA LEU A 34 37.67 -0.16 12.44
C LEU A 34 38.95 -0.92 12.75
N SER A 35 40.05 -0.19 12.85
CA SER A 35 41.37 -0.75 13.20
C SER A 35 41.58 -0.71 14.72
N PRO A 36 42.13 -1.76 15.35
CA PRO A 36 42.45 -1.74 16.78
C PRO A 36 43.45 -0.63 17.10
N GLU A 37 43.31 0.02 18.26
CA GLU A 37 44.27 1.01 18.73
C GLU A 37 45.67 0.42 18.95
N ILE A 38 45.77 -0.86 19.34
CA ILE A 38 47.05 -1.54 19.54
C ILE A 38 47.10 -2.83 18.72
N LYS A 39 48.13 -2.93 17.87
CA LYS A 39 48.56 -4.17 17.21
C LYS A 39 49.94 -4.55 17.73
N LYS A 40 50.04 -5.67 18.45
CA LYS A 40 51.34 -6.20 18.90
C LYS A 40 52.04 -6.94 17.75
N ALA A 41 53.37 -7.04 17.82
CA ALA A 41 54.19 -7.71 16.82
C ALA A 41 53.82 -9.20 16.59
N ASN A 42 53.23 -9.85 17.59
CA ASN A 42 52.73 -11.22 17.50
C ASN A 42 51.29 -11.32 16.91
N GLY A 43 50.76 -10.24 16.35
CA GLY A 43 49.44 -10.20 15.70
C GLY A 43 48.24 -10.02 16.65
N TYR A 44 48.46 -9.89 17.95
CA TYR A 44 47.39 -9.62 18.91
C TYR A 44 46.87 -8.19 18.76
N ARG A 45 45.54 -8.05 18.77
CA ARG A 45 44.82 -6.79 18.61
C ARG A 45 44.07 -6.43 19.88
N TYR A 46 44.14 -5.16 20.26
CA TYR A 46 43.43 -4.62 21.41
C TYR A 46 42.63 -3.38 21.03
N TYR A 47 41.39 -3.33 21.53
CA TYR A 47 40.41 -2.29 21.24
C TYR A 47 40.06 -1.52 22.51
N SER A 48 39.87 -0.21 22.45
CA SER A 48 39.46 0.58 23.62
C SER A 48 37.93 0.67 23.75
N TYR A 49 37.45 1.21 24.88
CA TYR A 49 36.04 1.56 25.05
C TYR A 49 35.56 2.61 24.04
N HIS A 50 36.39 3.58 23.65
CA HIS A 50 35.99 4.59 22.66
C HIS A 50 35.73 3.98 21.27
N GLN A 51 36.37 2.86 20.96
CA GLN A 51 36.12 2.12 19.72
C GLN A 51 34.78 1.39 19.72
N PHE A 52 34.16 1.18 20.89
CA PHE A 52 32.80 0.65 21.00
C PHE A 52 31.78 1.64 20.44
N GLU A 53 31.86 2.92 20.82
CA GLU A 53 31.00 3.98 20.27
C GLU A 53 31.11 4.06 18.74
N LEU A 54 32.35 3.99 18.22
CA LEU A 54 32.59 3.95 16.79
C LEU A 54 31.96 2.71 16.13
N PHE A 55 32.06 1.55 16.79
CA PHE A 55 31.43 0.31 16.33
C PHE A 55 29.89 0.44 16.28
N GLN A 56 29.28 1.05 17.30
CA GLN A 56 27.82 1.30 17.34
C GLN A 56 27.39 2.18 16.17
N VAL A 57 28.13 3.25 15.88
CA VAL A 57 27.85 4.13 14.72
C VAL A 57 27.99 3.39 13.39
N ILE A 58 29.03 2.54 13.23
CA ILE A 58 29.16 1.68 12.05
C ILE A 58 27.97 0.71 11.94
N GLY A 59 27.52 0.15 13.07
CA GLY A 59 26.35 -0.71 13.17
C GLY A 59 25.09 -0.01 12.69
N LEU A 60 24.82 1.19 13.20
CA LEU A 60 23.70 2.04 12.80
C LEU A 60 23.71 2.30 11.29
N PHE A 61 24.85 2.74 10.73
CA PHE A 61 24.94 3.00 9.29
C PHE A 61 24.70 1.73 8.45
N LYS A 62 25.18 0.58 8.92
CA LYS A 62 24.94 -0.70 8.25
C LYS A 62 23.46 -1.10 8.31
N GLU A 63 22.79 -0.94 9.46
CA GLU A 63 21.37 -1.26 9.64
C GLU A 63 20.47 -0.40 8.74
N VAL A 64 20.82 0.88 8.56
CA VAL A 64 20.08 1.76 7.64
C VAL A 64 20.49 1.58 6.17
N GLY A 65 21.35 0.60 5.87
CA GLY A 65 21.67 0.17 4.50
C GLY A 65 22.85 0.89 3.84
N VAL A 66 23.68 1.62 4.58
CA VAL A 66 24.90 2.23 4.03
C VAL A 66 25.94 1.13 3.74
N PRO A 67 26.46 1.01 2.51
CA PRO A 67 27.50 0.04 2.20
C PRO A 67 28.77 0.33 3.02
N LEU A 68 29.42 -0.70 3.56
CA LEU A 68 30.63 -0.56 4.40
C LEU A 68 31.73 0.32 3.75
N LYS A 69 31.85 0.26 2.41
CA LYS A 69 32.80 1.07 1.63
C LYS A 69 32.54 2.58 1.73
N GLN A 70 31.28 2.99 1.92
CA GLN A 70 30.88 4.39 2.09
C GLN A 70 30.99 4.84 3.54
N ILE A 71 30.87 3.94 4.52
CA ILE A 71 30.97 4.28 5.95
C ILE A 71 32.37 4.82 6.30
N LYS A 72 33.44 4.28 5.71
CA LYS A 72 34.81 4.70 6.04
C LYS A 72 35.09 6.19 5.73
N PRO A 73 34.83 6.73 4.53
CA PRO A 73 34.95 8.16 4.27
C PRO A 73 34.17 9.05 5.26
N LEU A 74 32.94 8.65 5.60
CA LEU A 74 32.09 9.37 6.55
C LEU A 74 32.68 9.44 7.97
N LEU A 75 33.54 8.48 8.32
CA LEU A 75 34.22 8.41 9.60
C LEU A 75 35.66 8.95 9.55
N THR A 76 36.18 9.38 8.40
CA THR A 76 37.57 9.87 8.28
C THR A 76 37.62 11.40 8.33
N ASP A 77 36.69 12.08 7.67
CA ASP A 77 36.57 13.55 7.64
C ASP A 77 35.34 14.03 8.44
N LYS A 78 35.30 13.64 9.73
CA LYS A 78 34.15 13.91 10.60
C LYS A 78 34.05 15.40 10.92
N THR A 79 33.05 16.07 10.35
CA THR A 79 32.50 17.30 10.94
C THR A 79 31.15 16.99 11.58
N PRO A 80 30.81 17.61 12.72
CA PRO A 80 29.46 17.50 13.29
C PRO A 80 28.36 17.77 12.24
N GLU A 81 28.60 18.75 11.35
CA GLU A 81 27.67 19.15 10.28
C GLU A 81 27.48 18.05 9.22
N GLY A 82 28.56 17.38 8.81
CA GLY A 82 28.50 16.29 7.82
C GLY A 82 27.75 15.06 8.35
N ILE A 83 27.99 14.70 9.62
CA ILE A 83 27.26 13.61 10.29
C ILE A 83 25.78 13.94 10.46
N ILE A 84 25.44 15.18 10.87
CA ILE A 84 24.03 15.61 10.99
C ILE A 84 23.32 15.52 9.63
N THR A 85 23.97 15.97 8.55
CA THR A 85 23.40 15.94 7.19
C THR A 85 23.08 14.51 6.77
N LEU A 86 24.05 13.61 6.89
CA LEU A 86 23.87 12.20 6.53
C LEU A 86 22.78 11.51 7.37
N LEU A 87 22.77 11.74 8.69
CA LEU A 87 21.77 11.13 9.57
C LEU A 87 20.35 11.61 9.22
N LYS A 88 20.19 12.90 8.87
CA LYS A 88 18.91 13.45 8.38
C LYS A 88 18.49 12.82 7.06
N GLU A 89 19.40 12.67 6.10
CA GLU A 89 19.13 11.99 4.83
C GLU A 89 18.65 10.55 5.06
N LYS A 90 19.36 9.79 5.90
CA LYS A 90 18.97 8.41 6.22
C LYS A 90 17.67 8.32 6.99
N SER A 91 17.41 9.25 7.91
CA SER A 91 16.12 9.33 8.61
C SER A 91 14.98 9.55 7.61
N SER A 92 15.16 10.45 6.63
CA SER A 92 14.17 10.71 5.57
C SER A 92 13.93 9.49 4.68
N GLU A 93 14.99 8.77 4.29
CA GLU A 93 14.88 7.50 3.55
C GLU A 93 14.08 6.43 4.32
N ILE A 94 14.30 6.32 5.63
CA ILE A 94 13.56 5.40 6.50
C ILE A 94 12.09 5.82 6.58
N GLU A 95 11.82 7.11 6.79
CA GLU A 95 10.45 7.62 6.87
C GLU A 95 9.67 7.35 5.57
N SER A 96 10.31 7.54 4.41
CA SER A 96 9.72 7.17 3.11
C SER A 96 9.42 5.67 3.00
N LYS A 97 10.34 4.80 3.48
CA LYS A 97 10.10 3.35 3.53
C LYS A 97 8.95 2.99 4.46
N ILE A 98 8.84 3.64 5.62
CA ILE A 98 7.73 3.44 6.57
C ILE A 98 6.41 3.78 5.90
N LYS A 99 6.28 4.98 5.30
CA LYS A 99 5.06 5.40 4.58
C LYS A 99 4.65 4.40 3.51
N LYS A 100 5.62 3.89 2.74
CA LYS A 100 5.38 2.86 1.73
C LYS A 100 4.89 1.52 2.34
N LEU A 101 5.50 1.07 3.43
CA LEU A 101 5.09 -0.16 4.12
C LEU A 101 3.70 -0.02 4.74
N GLU A 102 3.39 1.13 5.33
CA GLU A 102 2.05 1.44 5.86
C GLU A 102 0.99 1.44 4.75
N HIS A 103 1.31 2.03 3.59
CA HIS A 103 0.43 1.99 2.42
C HIS A 103 0.18 0.55 1.94
N LEU A 104 1.23 -0.26 1.78
CA LEU A 104 1.09 -1.68 1.42
C LEU A 104 0.26 -2.46 2.44
N GLN A 105 0.45 -2.18 3.74
CA GLN A 105 -0.32 -2.81 4.81
C GLN A 105 -1.81 -2.46 4.72
N ARG A 106 -2.15 -1.19 4.40
CA ARG A 106 -3.53 -0.77 4.15
C ARG A 106 -4.14 -1.52 2.97
N MET A 107 -3.44 -1.60 1.84
CA MET A 107 -3.92 -2.34 0.66
C MET A 107 -4.21 -3.82 0.98
N ILE A 108 -3.34 -4.48 1.75
CA ILE A 108 -3.54 -5.86 2.19
C ILE A 108 -4.79 -5.97 3.07
N GLN A 109 -4.95 -5.08 4.04
CA GLN A 109 -6.12 -5.06 4.93
C GLN A 109 -7.43 -4.83 4.16
N THR A 110 -7.43 -3.93 3.18
CA THR A 110 -8.58 -3.72 2.28
C THR A 110 -8.95 -5.01 1.55
N LYS A 111 -7.97 -5.71 0.96
CA LYS A 111 -8.20 -6.97 0.27
C LYS A 111 -8.75 -8.05 1.20
N VAL A 112 -8.16 -8.21 2.39
CA VAL A 112 -8.65 -9.16 3.41
C VAL A 112 -10.11 -8.87 3.75
N LYS A 113 -10.45 -7.62 4.07
CA LYS A 113 -11.82 -7.21 4.39
C LYS A 113 -12.81 -7.52 3.27
N LEU A 114 -12.44 -7.23 2.02
CA LEU A 114 -13.30 -7.51 0.86
C LEU A 114 -13.51 -9.02 0.66
N THR A 115 -12.46 -9.83 0.83
CA THR A 115 -12.55 -11.29 0.72
C THR A 115 -13.38 -11.89 1.85
N GLU A 116 -13.21 -11.45 3.09
CA GLU A 116 -14.04 -11.89 4.23
C GLU A 116 -15.52 -11.55 3.98
N GLN A 117 -15.82 -10.33 3.53
CA GLN A 117 -17.18 -9.94 3.15
C GLN A 117 -17.76 -10.83 2.06
N ALA A 118 -16.96 -11.22 1.06
CA ALA A 118 -17.42 -12.11 0.00
C ALA A 118 -17.78 -13.52 0.53
N LEU A 119 -17.06 -14.05 1.52
CA LEU A 119 -17.35 -15.37 2.09
C LEU A 119 -18.66 -15.42 2.89
N GLU A 120 -19.05 -14.30 3.50
CA GLU A 120 -20.25 -14.21 4.35
C GLU A 120 -21.51 -13.77 3.58
N THR A 121 -21.35 -13.33 2.32
CA THR A 121 -22.44 -12.76 1.53
C THR A 121 -23.27 -13.84 0.84
N ASP A 122 -24.60 -13.73 0.96
CA ASP A 122 -25.53 -14.45 0.08
C ASP A 122 -25.72 -13.67 -1.23
N PHE A 123 -25.04 -14.13 -2.27
CA PHE A 123 -25.07 -13.50 -3.60
C PHE A 123 -26.38 -13.70 -4.36
N SER A 124 -27.31 -14.51 -3.85
CA SER A 124 -28.59 -14.79 -4.52
C SER A 124 -29.68 -13.76 -4.21
N SER A 125 -29.47 -12.89 -3.22
CA SER A 125 -30.50 -11.97 -2.71
C SER A 125 -30.17 -10.50 -2.95
N VAL A 126 -31.21 -9.68 -3.09
CA VAL A 126 -31.12 -8.21 -3.06
C VAL A 126 -31.44 -7.74 -1.64
N SER A 127 -30.65 -6.79 -1.14
CA SER A 127 -30.81 -6.24 0.22
C SER A 127 -30.81 -4.72 0.23
N LEU A 128 -31.45 -4.12 1.23
CA LEU A 128 -31.33 -2.69 1.51
C LEU A 128 -30.19 -2.45 2.48
N GLN A 129 -29.24 -1.59 2.10
CA GLN A 129 -28.09 -1.24 2.91
C GLN A 129 -27.98 0.27 3.04
N ARG A 130 -27.72 0.75 4.27
CA ARG A 130 -27.33 2.14 4.49
C ARG A 130 -25.83 2.23 4.34
N LEU A 131 -25.39 3.01 3.35
CA LEU A 131 -23.98 3.23 3.05
C LEU A 131 -23.59 4.64 3.47
N ASP A 132 -22.38 4.77 4.01
CA ASP A 132 -21.77 6.06 4.25
C ASP A 132 -21.29 6.69 2.93
N GLU A 133 -20.91 7.96 3.01
CA GLU A 133 -20.34 8.68 1.88
C GLU A 133 -18.99 8.09 1.50
N GLU A 134 -18.70 8.00 0.21
CA GLU A 134 -17.40 7.52 -0.30
C GLU A 134 -16.86 8.51 -1.33
N THR A 135 -15.59 8.88 -1.21
CA THR A 135 -14.88 9.70 -2.20
C THR A 135 -14.31 8.79 -3.29
N LEU A 136 -14.72 9.01 -4.53
CA LEU A 136 -14.29 8.22 -5.68
C LEU A 136 -13.47 9.09 -6.64
N MET A 137 -12.26 8.64 -6.97
CA MET A 137 -11.51 9.20 -8.10
C MET A 137 -12.10 8.63 -9.39
N ILE A 138 -12.59 9.50 -10.27
CA ILE A 138 -13.14 9.08 -11.57
C ILE A 138 -12.09 9.25 -12.67
N GLY A 139 -12.06 8.30 -13.60
CA GLY A 139 -11.27 8.43 -14.82
C GLY A 139 -11.95 9.36 -15.82
N ARG A 140 -11.40 9.42 -17.04
CA ARG A 140 -12.03 10.14 -18.15
C ARG A 140 -13.44 9.59 -18.46
N PRO A 141 -14.34 10.40 -19.04
CA PRO A 141 -15.64 9.93 -19.51
C PRO A 141 -15.51 8.81 -20.54
N VAL A 142 -16.34 7.77 -20.42
CA VAL A 142 -16.38 6.61 -21.33
C VAL A 142 -17.75 6.32 -21.93
N LEU A 143 -18.73 7.19 -21.68
CA LEU A 143 -20.08 7.06 -22.21
C LEU A 143 -20.05 7.02 -23.76
N HIS A 144 -20.76 6.06 -24.34
CA HIS A 144 -20.82 5.78 -25.77
C HIS A 144 -19.49 5.39 -26.42
N LEU A 145 -18.43 5.15 -25.63
CA LEU A 145 -17.19 4.60 -26.15
C LEU A 145 -17.30 3.08 -26.32
N PRO A 146 -16.67 2.51 -27.36
CA PRO A 146 -16.59 1.06 -27.51
C PRO A 146 -15.70 0.46 -26.42
N GLU A 147 -16.05 -0.75 -25.95
CA GLU A 147 -15.38 -1.46 -24.84
C GLU A 147 -13.86 -1.58 -24.98
N ARG A 148 -13.34 -1.70 -26.21
CA ARG A 148 -11.88 -1.70 -26.47
C ARG A 148 -11.14 -0.47 -25.93
N GLN A 149 -11.85 0.62 -25.64
CA GLN A 149 -11.29 1.84 -25.05
C GLN A 149 -11.34 1.86 -23.52
N TYR A 150 -12.04 0.91 -22.89
CA TYR A 150 -12.15 0.81 -21.44
C TYR A 150 -10.80 0.46 -20.81
N THR A 151 -10.06 -0.48 -21.39
CA THR A 151 -8.72 -0.82 -20.92
C THR A 151 -7.79 0.39 -20.88
N ALA A 152 -7.89 1.29 -21.86
CA ALA A 152 -7.11 2.52 -21.88
C ALA A 152 -7.55 3.50 -20.78
N ALA A 153 -8.86 3.68 -20.57
CA ALA A 153 -9.40 4.54 -19.53
C ALA A 153 -9.05 4.03 -18.11
N ILE A 154 -9.19 2.72 -17.89
CA ILE A 154 -8.83 2.06 -16.64
C ILE A 154 -7.32 2.18 -16.38
N SER A 155 -6.48 1.94 -17.39
CA SER A 155 -5.02 2.05 -17.26
C SER A 155 -4.57 3.48 -16.90
N GLU A 156 -5.23 4.50 -17.48
CA GLU A 156 -4.97 5.90 -17.16
C GLU A 156 -5.31 6.20 -15.69
N LEU A 157 -6.47 5.75 -15.21
CA LEU A 157 -6.91 5.89 -13.83
C LEU A 157 -5.97 5.19 -12.85
N ILE A 158 -5.63 3.91 -13.09
CA ILE A 158 -4.70 3.14 -12.24
C ILE A 158 -3.33 3.83 -12.19
N ARG A 159 -2.81 4.29 -13.33
CA ARG A 159 -1.53 5.00 -13.39
C ARG A 159 -1.58 6.29 -12.56
N TYR A 160 -2.68 7.04 -12.67
CA TYR A 160 -2.87 8.25 -11.89
C TYR A 160 -2.86 7.96 -10.39
N MET A 161 -3.70 7.02 -9.94
CA MET A 161 -3.79 6.61 -8.53
C MET A 161 -2.42 6.17 -7.98
N ARG A 162 -1.64 5.42 -8.76
CA ARG A 162 -0.31 4.96 -8.36
C ARG A 162 0.73 6.06 -8.25
N VAL A 163 0.77 6.99 -9.21
CA VAL A 163 1.74 8.10 -9.22
C VAL A 163 1.49 9.05 -8.05
N HIS A 164 0.24 9.22 -7.66
CA HIS A 164 -0.19 10.09 -6.57
C HIS A 164 -0.34 9.37 -5.22
N GLU A 165 0.05 8.09 -5.12
CA GLU A 165 -0.02 7.27 -3.90
C GLU A 165 -1.44 7.17 -3.28
N LEU A 166 -2.46 7.22 -4.14
CA LEU A 166 -3.88 7.23 -3.73
C LEU A 166 -4.53 5.83 -3.71
N ASP A 167 -3.87 4.82 -4.24
CA ASP A 167 -4.41 3.45 -4.36
C ASP A 167 -4.52 2.75 -2.98
N GLN A 168 -5.73 2.60 -2.46
CA GLN A 168 -5.97 1.93 -1.17
C GLN A 168 -6.23 0.43 -1.30
N GLY A 169 -5.99 -0.16 -2.47
CA GLY A 169 -6.17 -1.60 -2.73
C GLY A 169 -7.60 -2.02 -3.04
N HIS A 170 -8.49 -1.05 -3.29
CA HIS A 170 -9.85 -1.31 -3.76
C HIS A 170 -9.86 -1.65 -5.26
N PRO A 171 -10.82 -2.47 -5.73
CA PRO A 171 -10.99 -2.76 -7.15
C PRO A 171 -11.42 -1.51 -7.92
N VAL A 172 -11.20 -1.54 -9.23
CA VAL A 172 -11.77 -0.56 -10.16
C VAL A 172 -13.28 -0.80 -10.23
N GLY A 173 -14.06 0.25 -10.06
CA GLY A 173 -15.52 0.21 -10.18
C GLY A 173 -16.03 0.90 -11.44
N GLY A 174 -17.26 0.55 -11.81
CA GLY A 174 -18.00 1.15 -12.92
C GLY A 174 -19.13 2.06 -12.42
N LEU A 175 -19.29 3.23 -13.05
CA LEU A 175 -20.35 4.19 -12.71
C LEU A 175 -21.41 4.24 -13.82
N PHE A 176 -22.65 3.89 -13.51
CA PHE A 176 -23.80 4.03 -14.42
C PHE A 176 -24.69 5.19 -13.99
N ALA A 177 -25.16 5.99 -14.94
CA ALA A 177 -26.30 6.85 -14.67
C ALA A 177 -27.60 6.07 -14.89
N ARG A 178 -28.63 6.47 -14.14
CA ARG A 178 -30.00 5.93 -14.23
C ARG A 178 -30.51 5.78 -15.66
N GLU A 179 -30.18 6.72 -16.55
CA GLU A 179 -30.64 6.68 -17.94
C GLU A 179 -30.14 5.43 -18.70
N GLN A 180 -28.89 5.01 -18.49
CA GLN A 180 -28.37 3.79 -19.13
C GLN A 180 -29.05 2.53 -18.59
N ILE A 181 -29.31 2.50 -17.28
CA ILE A 181 -30.02 1.40 -16.62
C ILE A 181 -31.44 1.26 -17.20
N LEU A 182 -32.16 2.38 -17.35
CA LEU A 182 -33.52 2.39 -17.92
C LEU A 182 -33.54 1.99 -19.40
N LYS A 183 -32.50 2.32 -20.17
CA LYS A 183 -32.33 1.89 -21.56
C LYS A 183 -31.81 0.46 -21.71
N LYS A 184 -31.49 -0.23 -20.60
CA LYS A 184 -30.85 -1.56 -20.56
C LYS A 184 -29.47 -1.60 -21.23
N GLU A 185 -28.71 -0.51 -21.17
CA GLU A 185 -27.35 -0.41 -21.71
C GLU A 185 -26.31 -0.76 -20.63
N PHE A 186 -26.35 -1.99 -20.10
CA PHE A 186 -25.59 -2.41 -18.91
C PHE A 186 -24.06 -2.53 -19.10
N TYR A 187 -23.54 -2.21 -20.28
CA TYR A 187 -22.11 -2.14 -20.54
C TYR A 187 -21.66 -0.73 -20.96
N ASN A 188 -22.58 0.26 -20.97
CA ASN A 188 -22.30 1.63 -21.38
C ASN A 188 -22.01 2.53 -20.17
N TYR A 189 -20.84 2.37 -19.55
CA TYR A 189 -20.44 3.12 -18.36
C TYR A 189 -20.31 4.61 -18.62
N THR A 190 -20.60 5.45 -17.62
CA THR A 190 -20.27 6.88 -17.68
C THR A 190 -18.78 7.12 -17.43
N HIS A 191 -18.25 6.49 -16.38
CA HIS A 191 -16.87 6.58 -15.91
C HIS A 191 -16.46 5.26 -15.24
N PHE A 192 -15.15 5.00 -15.20
CA PHE A 192 -14.57 4.08 -14.23
C PHE A 192 -14.07 4.86 -13.02
N TYR A 193 -14.06 4.24 -11.85
CA TYR A 193 -13.62 4.89 -10.62
C TYR A 193 -12.76 3.98 -9.74
N MET A 194 -12.03 4.59 -8.80
CA MET A 194 -11.36 3.92 -7.69
C MET A 194 -11.63 4.68 -6.40
N LYS A 195 -11.82 3.97 -5.28
CA LYS A 195 -11.98 4.61 -3.97
C LYS A 195 -10.68 5.29 -3.54
N THR A 196 -10.80 6.47 -2.94
CA THR A 196 -9.67 7.26 -2.48
C THR A 196 -9.96 7.90 -1.12
N GLU A 197 -8.94 8.46 -0.48
CA GLU A 197 -9.08 9.15 0.81
C GLU A 197 -9.94 10.43 0.67
N GLU A 198 -10.64 10.77 1.75
CA GLU A 198 -11.38 12.03 1.86
C GLU A 198 -10.41 13.23 1.91
N GLY A 199 -10.89 14.41 1.51
CA GLY A 199 -10.13 15.66 1.63
C GLY A 199 -9.08 15.88 0.53
N ILE A 200 -9.04 15.05 -0.50
CA ILE A 200 -8.24 15.30 -1.71
C ILE A 200 -8.91 16.43 -2.49
N GLU A 201 -8.20 17.53 -2.72
CA GLU A 201 -8.65 18.58 -3.64
C GLU A 201 -8.27 18.18 -5.08
N ASN A 202 -9.18 17.53 -5.80
CA ASN A 202 -9.01 17.19 -7.20
C ASN A 202 -10.31 17.46 -7.98
N ARG A 203 -10.17 17.82 -9.27
CA ARG A 203 -11.29 18.10 -10.17
C ARG A 203 -12.03 16.82 -10.59
N ASP A 204 -11.34 15.69 -10.61
CA ASP A 204 -11.87 14.42 -11.11
C ASP A 204 -12.40 13.54 -9.96
N LEU A 205 -13.20 14.13 -9.09
CA LEU A 205 -13.82 13.44 -7.95
C LEU A 205 -15.33 13.31 -8.12
N HIS A 206 -15.83 12.14 -7.75
CA HIS A 206 -17.25 11.86 -7.60
C HIS A 206 -17.53 11.47 -6.16
N ILE A 207 -18.47 12.17 -5.52
CA ILE A 207 -18.93 11.82 -4.18
C ILE A 207 -20.09 10.85 -4.30
N LYS A 208 -19.88 9.62 -3.86
CA LYS A 208 -20.98 8.66 -3.69
C LYS A 208 -21.71 9.05 -2.40
N PRO A 209 -22.95 9.53 -2.49
CA PRO A 209 -23.63 10.13 -1.35
C PRO A 209 -23.98 9.10 -0.28
N LYS A 210 -23.88 9.49 1.00
CA LYS A 210 -24.48 8.74 2.09
C LYS A 210 -25.97 8.52 1.84
N GLY A 211 -26.47 7.30 2.05
CA GLY A 211 -27.88 7.03 1.77
C GLY A 211 -28.29 5.57 1.89
N LEU A 212 -29.52 5.31 1.45
CA LEU A 212 -30.04 3.96 1.31
C LEU A 212 -29.76 3.46 -0.11
N TYR A 213 -29.33 2.21 -0.21
CA TYR A 213 -28.99 1.55 -1.47
C TYR A 213 -29.67 0.19 -1.54
N ALA A 214 -30.21 -0.15 -2.71
CA ALA A 214 -30.49 -1.52 -3.07
C ALA A 214 -29.18 -2.16 -3.56
N VAL A 215 -28.75 -3.20 -2.87
CA VAL A 215 -27.50 -3.92 -3.15
C VAL A 215 -27.84 -5.31 -3.65
N GLY A 216 -27.41 -5.62 -4.86
CA GLY A 216 -27.53 -6.93 -5.48
C GLY A 216 -26.23 -7.34 -6.15
N TYR A 217 -26.24 -8.51 -6.77
CA TYR A 217 -25.03 -9.12 -7.31
C TYR A 217 -25.28 -9.66 -8.71
N GLN A 218 -24.35 -9.38 -9.60
CA GLN A 218 -24.20 -10.07 -10.88
C GLN A 218 -23.22 -11.22 -10.68
N ILE A 219 -23.62 -12.41 -11.12
CA ILE A 219 -22.81 -13.63 -11.12
C ILE A 219 -22.53 -13.98 -12.58
N GLY A 220 -21.25 -14.08 -12.96
CA GLY A 220 -20.86 -14.26 -14.36
C GLY A 220 -21.29 -13.09 -15.25
N ASP A 221 -21.63 -13.36 -16.50
CA ASP A 221 -22.00 -12.35 -17.51
C ASP A 221 -23.53 -12.15 -17.64
N GLU A 222 -24.22 -12.03 -16.51
CA GLU A 222 -25.69 -11.88 -16.45
C GLU A 222 -26.15 -10.52 -15.90
N ALA A 223 -25.59 -9.41 -16.43
CA ALA A 223 -25.93 -8.06 -15.97
C ALA A 223 -27.44 -7.76 -16.04
N GLU A 224 -28.13 -8.14 -17.13
CA GLU A 224 -29.58 -7.89 -17.27
C GLU A 224 -30.39 -8.62 -16.19
N ALA A 225 -30.02 -9.85 -15.82
CA ALA A 225 -30.73 -10.60 -14.79
C ALA A 225 -30.57 -9.94 -13.41
N ALA A 226 -29.35 -9.49 -13.09
CA ALA A 226 -29.04 -8.81 -11.84
C ALA A 226 -29.81 -7.48 -11.71
N TYR A 227 -29.74 -6.60 -12.73
CA TYR A 227 -30.49 -5.35 -12.73
C TYR A 227 -32.01 -5.56 -12.68
N ARG A 228 -32.54 -6.59 -13.38
CA ARG A 228 -33.96 -6.93 -13.30
C ARG A 228 -34.38 -7.30 -11.88
N SER A 229 -33.60 -8.13 -11.19
CA SER A 229 -33.86 -8.51 -9.79
C SER A 229 -33.85 -7.28 -8.87
N ILE A 230 -32.85 -6.41 -9.00
CA ILE A 230 -32.74 -5.18 -8.21
C ILE A 230 -33.92 -4.24 -8.49
N MET A 231 -34.30 -4.04 -9.75
CA MET A 231 -35.42 -3.17 -10.11
C MET A 231 -36.77 -3.70 -9.58
N GLN A 232 -37.00 -5.01 -9.68
CA GLN A 232 -38.18 -5.64 -9.10
C GLN A 232 -38.24 -5.43 -7.58
N PHE A 233 -37.11 -5.64 -6.90
CA PHE A 233 -37.01 -5.41 -5.46
C PHE A 233 -37.30 -3.94 -5.08
N ILE A 234 -36.78 -2.97 -5.84
CA ILE A 234 -37.06 -1.54 -5.64
C ILE A 234 -38.56 -1.25 -5.77
N GLU A 235 -39.22 -1.83 -6.77
CA GLU A 235 -40.66 -1.65 -7.01
C GLU A 235 -41.51 -2.27 -5.88
N GLU A 236 -41.19 -3.49 -5.45
CA GLU A 236 -41.89 -4.20 -4.37
C GLU A 236 -41.83 -3.44 -3.04
N TYR A 237 -40.72 -2.75 -2.76
CA TYR A 237 -40.54 -1.93 -1.57
C TYR A 237 -41.10 -0.50 -1.72
N GLY A 238 -41.68 -0.16 -2.87
CA GLY A 238 -42.26 1.16 -3.12
C GLY A 238 -41.23 2.28 -3.17
N LEU A 239 -40.00 1.98 -3.57
CA LEU A 239 -38.88 2.92 -3.61
C LEU A 239 -38.72 3.53 -5.01
N GLU A 240 -37.92 4.59 -5.08
CA GLU A 240 -37.49 5.23 -6.31
C GLU A 240 -35.99 5.07 -6.53
N MET A 241 -35.62 4.89 -7.80
CA MET A 241 -34.23 4.80 -8.23
C MET A 241 -33.56 6.18 -8.18
N GLY A 242 -32.41 6.23 -7.50
CA GLY A 242 -31.52 7.39 -7.48
C GLY A 242 -30.81 7.62 -8.82
N ASP A 243 -29.80 8.47 -8.81
CA ASP A 243 -29.20 8.98 -10.04
C ASP A 243 -28.13 8.04 -10.63
N TYR A 244 -27.48 7.23 -9.78
CA TYR A 244 -26.35 6.39 -10.17
C TYR A 244 -26.40 4.98 -9.55
N ALA A 245 -25.90 4.00 -10.32
CA ALA A 245 -25.46 2.70 -9.81
C ALA A 245 -23.93 2.65 -9.78
N TYR A 246 -23.41 1.95 -8.79
CA TYR A 246 -21.98 1.72 -8.58
C TYR A 246 -21.71 0.22 -8.64
N GLU A 247 -20.86 -0.18 -9.57
CA GLU A 247 -20.47 -1.58 -9.75
C GLU A 247 -19.04 -1.81 -9.27
N GLU A 248 -18.84 -2.86 -8.48
CA GLU A 248 -17.53 -3.23 -7.94
C GLU A 248 -17.30 -4.73 -8.03
N TYR A 249 -16.18 -5.13 -8.62
CA TYR A 249 -15.75 -6.54 -8.64
C TYR A 249 -15.40 -6.99 -7.22
N MET A 250 -16.17 -7.93 -6.68
CA MET A 250 -15.95 -8.49 -5.34
C MET A 250 -15.02 -9.71 -5.36
N LEU A 251 -15.18 -10.57 -6.38
CA LEU A 251 -14.30 -11.71 -6.63
C LEU A 251 -13.82 -11.61 -8.08
N ASP A 252 -12.50 -11.53 -8.25
CA ASP A 252 -11.80 -11.52 -9.54
C ASP A 252 -11.08 -12.87 -9.73
N GLU A 253 -10.70 -13.23 -10.95
CA GLU A 253 -10.04 -14.49 -11.33
C GLU A 253 -8.77 -14.79 -10.52
N VAL A 254 -8.18 -13.76 -9.90
CA VAL A 254 -7.01 -13.88 -9.01
C VAL A 254 -7.35 -14.55 -7.68
N VAL A 255 -8.61 -14.49 -7.23
CA VAL A 255 -9.07 -14.97 -5.92
C VAL A 255 -9.82 -16.30 -6.03
N ALA A 256 -10.47 -16.58 -7.16
CA ALA A 256 -11.17 -17.83 -7.41
C ALA A 256 -11.06 -18.23 -8.90
N ASP A 257 -10.64 -19.48 -9.16
CA ASP A 257 -10.55 -20.03 -10.52
C ASP A 257 -11.95 -20.20 -11.14
N GLY A 258 -12.15 -19.72 -12.37
CA GLY A 258 -13.33 -20.00 -13.22
C GLY A 258 -14.23 -18.79 -13.51
N PHE A 259 -14.77 -18.72 -14.75
CA PHE A 259 -15.73 -17.68 -15.19
C PHE A 259 -17.03 -17.68 -14.36
N ASP A 260 -17.40 -18.82 -13.77
CA ASP A 260 -18.57 -18.96 -12.88
C ASP A 260 -18.39 -18.29 -11.50
N ASN A 261 -17.18 -17.80 -11.20
CA ASN A 261 -16.83 -17.20 -9.90
C ASN A 261 -16.63 -15.68 -9.94
N GLN A 262 -16.88 -15.01 -11.08
CA GLN A 262 -16.88 -13.55 -11.14
C GLN A 262 -18.14 -13.00 -10.50
N ILE A 263 -17.97 -12.19 -9.46
CA ILE A 263 -19.09 -11.56 -8.75
C ILE A 263 -18.90 -10.05 -8.76
N THR A 264 -19.86 -9.36 -9.38
CA THR A 264 -19.94 -7.90 -9.37
C THR A 264 -21.05 -7.46 -8.44
N ARG A 265 -20.68 -6.66 -7.42
CA ARG A 265 -21.65 -6.02 -6.54
C ARG A 265 -22.19 -4.77 -7.21
N ILE A 266 -23.51 -4.69 -7.31
CA ILE A 266 -24.23 -3.53 -7.84
C ILE A 266 -24.87 -2.80 -6.66
N GLN A 267 -24.57 -1.52 -6.51
CA GLN A 267 -25.12 -0.66 -5.47
C GLN A 267 -25.90 0.47 -6.13
N LEU A 268 -27.23 0.39 -6.09
CA LEU A 268 -28.12 1.37 -6.69
C LEU A 268 -28.73 2.24 -5.60
N GLN A 269 -28.50 3.55 -5.66
CA GLN A 269 -29.09 4.46 -4.67
C GLN A 269 -30.61 4.41 -4.78
N VAL A 270 -31.30 4.42 -3.64
CA VAL A 270 -32.77 4.45 -3.59
C VAL A 270 -33.27 5.55 -2.66
N ARG A 271 -34.46 6.08 -2.95
CA ARG A 271 -35.14 7.11 -2.18
C ARG A 271 -36.58 6.68 -1.90
N ASN A 272 -37.17 7.19 -0.83
CA ASN A 272 -38.60 7.03 -0.61
C ASN A 272 -39.35 7.84 -1.69
N ARG A 273 -40.44 7.27 -2.20
CA ARG A 273 -41.43 7.99 -3.02
C ARG A 273 -42.09 9.12 -2.23
#